data_AF-A0A101GS77-F1
#
_entry.id   AF-A0A101GS77-F1
#
_cell.length_a   1.000
_cell.length_b   1.000
_cell.length_c   1.000
_cell.angle_alpha   90.00
_cell.angle_beta   90.00
_cell.angle_gamma   90.00
#
_symmetry.space_group_name_H-M   'P 1'
#
loop_
_entity.id
_entity.type
_entity.pdbx_description
1 polymer ?
#
loop_
_entity_poly.entity_id
_entity_poly.type
_entity_poly.pdbx_seq_one_letter_code
_entity_poly.pdbx_strand_id
1 'polypeptide(L)'
;MAGHDTTKALRIAKLLDLLNNRSPYGGISSREMAEALGVSIRSIHRYLDHIENDLNKPIIRPEKDTSKKEGLYRLDVGYLPSISPEKALVILLSLLQQKGTALAGHTNELKDALIGTLFKYKYDPKALPVEQLQERIHIVDEQLADPDKVSEIFLKLVQSLRDCCRVKLWYYVAHSKQNTQRVVEPYGLICKRHNWYLVAFCLNRKAIRVFRIDQITDIFPYTSERFEFPEDFSLKKHMGQSWGIINDGEICKVRLKFIPEVAHRVKRLIYHPSQVIEEEPADGSVIMSFEICGVDEMKTWLVQWGDTVEVLEPGWLREDICETARKILEVYK
;
A
#
# COMPACT_ATOMS: atom_id res chain seq x y z
N MET A 1 -39.82 9.18 -2.26
CA MET A 1 -39.53 8.25 -3.39
C MET A 1 -38.04 7.94 -3.60
N ALA A 2 -37.10 8.42 -2.75
CA ALA A 2 -35.65 8.19 -2.94
C ALA A 2 -35.12 6.84 -2.42
N GLY A 3 -35.71 6.25 -1.37
CA GLY A 3 -35.17 5.03 -0.74
C GLY A 3 -35.35 3.71 -1.50
N HIS A 4 -36.33 3.63 -2.41
CA HIS A 4 -36.63 2.42 -3.17
C HIS A 4 -35.66 2.21 -4.36
N ASP A 5 -35.09 3.31 -4.88
CA ASP A 5 -34.20 3.31 -6.05
C ASP A 5 -32.77 2.97 -5.65
N THR A 6 -32.30 3.49 -4.51
CA THR A 6 -30.99 3.17 -3.93
C THR A 6 -30.86 1.68 -3.62
N THR A 7 -31.94 1.04 -3.16
CA THR A 7 -31.98 -0.39 -2.86
C THR A 7 -31.91 -1.25 -4.13
N LYS A 8 -32.49 -0.78 -5.25
CA LYS A 8 -32.44 -1.47 -6.55
C LYS A 8 -31.05 -1.38 -7.18
N ALA A 9 -30.46 -0.18 -7.21
CA ALA A 9 -29.10 0.02 -7.72
C ALA A 9 -28.06 -0.83 -6.98
N LEU A 10 -28.15 -0.90 -5.64
CA LEU A 10 -27.28 -1.73 -4.82
C LEU A 10 -27.43 -3.23 -5.15
N ARG A 11 -28.66 -3.71 -5.39
CA ARG A 11 -28.92 -5.10 -5.80
C ARG A 11 -28.37 -5.42 -7.19
N ILE A 12 -28.47 -4.48 -8.14
CA ILE A 12 -27.89 -4.64 -9.47
C ILE A 12 -26.36 -4.69 -9.40
N ALA A 13 -25.74 -3.82 -8.59
CA ALA A 13 -24.28 -3.83 -8.38
C ALA A 13 -23.80 -5.15 -7.76
N LYS A 14 -24.50 -5.65 -6.74
CA LYS A 14 -24.21 -6.96 -6.11
C LYS A 14 -24.39 -8.12 -7.08
N LEU A 15 -25.41 -8.09 -7.93
CA LEU A 15 -25.64 -9.11 -8.96
C LEU A 15 -24.51 -9.12 -9.99
N LEU A 16 -24.07 -7.94 -10.44
CA LEU A 16 -22.97 -7.80 -11.38
C LEU A 16 -21.65 -8.36 -10.79
N ASP A 17 -21.39 -8.11 -9.50
CA ASP A 17 -20.23 -8.65 -8.79
C ASP A 17 -20.28 -10.19 -8.67
N LEU A 18 -21.44 -10.75 -8.35
CA LEU A 18 -21.66 -12.21 -8.31
C LEU A 18 -21.38 -12.87 -9.68
N LEU A 19 -21.89 -12.29 -10.76
CA LEU A 19 -21.64 -12.78 -12.12
C LEU A 19 -20.16 -12.67 -12.48
N ASN A 20 -19.53 -11.55 -12.13
CA ASN A 20 -18.12 -11.29 -12.42
C ASN A 20 -17.18 -12.31 -11.76
N ASN A 21 -17.38 -12.58 -10.47
CA ASN A 21 -16.56 -13.51 -9.69
C ASN A 21 -16.67 -14.98 -10.17
N ARG A 22 -17.66 -15.29 -11.01
CA ARG A 22 -17.89 -16.63 -11.58
C ARG A 22 -17.61 -16.68 -13.09
N SER A 23 -17.18 -15.59 -13.71
CA SER A 23 -16.77 -15.52 -15.11
C SER A 23 -15.25 -15.67 -15.30
N PRO A 24 -14.76 -16.02 -16.52
CA PRO A 24 -15.51 -16.41 -17.72
C PRO A 24 -15.75 -17.93 -17.83
N TYR A 25 -15.02 -18.75 -17.06
CA TYR A 25 -15.04 -20.21 -17.20
C TYR A 25 -16.12 -20.91 -16.34
N GLY A 26 -16.68 -20.21 -15.35
CA GLY A 26 -17.75 -20.72 -14.49
C GLY A 26 -19.13 -20.18 -14.87
N GLY A 27 -19.96 -19.95 -13.85
CA GLY A 27 -21.24 -19.25 -13.92
C GLY A 27 -22.01 -19.44 -12.61
N ILE A 28 -23.18 -18.80 -12.52
CA ILE A 28 -24.04 -18.86 -11.34
C ILE A 28 -25.49 -19.10 -11.76
N SER A 29 -26.20 -19.95 -11.02
CA SER A 29 -27.60 -20.24 -11.30
C SER A 29 -28.51 -19.07 -10.89
N SER A 30 -29.69 -18.99 -11.49
CA SER A 30 -30.69 -17.99 -11.11
C SER A 30 -31.20 -18.18 -9.67
N ARG A 31 -31.16 -19.42 -9.14
CA ARG A 31 -31.52 -19.72 -7.75
C ARG A 31 -30.46 -19.20 -6.77
N GLU A 32 -29.18 -19.45 -7.03
CA GLU A 32 -28.09 -18.93 -6.19
C GLU A 32 -28.06 -17.40 -6.18
N MET A 33 -28.29 -16.75 -7.34
CA MET A 33 -28.42 -15.30 -7.42
C MET A 33 -29.60 -14.78 -6.59
N ALA A 34 -30.75 -15.45 -6.67
CA ALA A 34 -31.95 -15.08 -5.91
C ALA A 34 -31.74 -15.18 -4.40
N GLU A 35 -31.13 -16.27 -3.94
CA GLU A 35 -30.81 -16.52 -2.54
C GLU A 35 -29.80 -15.50 -2.00
N ALA A 36 -28.69 -15.28 -2.71
CA ALA A 36 -27.64 -14.35 -2.31
C ALA A 36 -28.12 -12.90 -2.18
N LEU A 37 -29.10 -12.49 -2.99
CA LEU A 37 -29.66 -11.14 -2.99
C LEU A 37 -30.95 -11.00 -2.16
N GLY A 38 -31.50 -12.11 -1.65
CA GLY A 38 -32.78 -12.13 -0.93
C GLY A 38 -33.94 -11.62 -1.79
N VAL A 39 -33.97 -11.96 -3.09
CA VAL A 39 -34.99 -11.51 -4.05
C VAL A 39 -35.55 -12.67 -4.86
N SER A 40 -36.67 -12.45 -5.55
CA SER A 40 -37.26 -13.46 -6.44
C SER A 40 -36.44 -13.66 -7.71
N ILE A 41 -36.49 -14.87 -8.29
CA ILE A 41 -35.88 -15.19 -9.59
C ILE A 41 -36.39 -14.25 -10.70
N ARG A 42 -37.66 -13.85 -10.66
CA ARG A 42 -38.21 -12.84 -11.58
C ARG A 42 -37.48 -11.50 -11.48
N SER A 43 -37.08 -11.10 -10.28
CA SER A 43 -36.29 -9.88 -10.08
C SER A 43 -34.87 -10.04 -10.61
N ILE A 44 -34.26 -11.22 -10.45
CA ILE A 44 -32.97 -11.55 -11.05
C ILE A 44 -33.03 -11.43 -12.57
N HIS A 45 -34.00 -12.03 -13.25
CA HIS A 45 -34.14 -11.90 -14.71
C HIS A 45 -34.29 -10.45 -15.14
N ARG A 46 -35.12 -9.66 -14.43
CA ARG A 46 -35.24 -8.23 -14.71
C ARG A 46 -33.94 -7.46 -14.50
N TYR A 47 -33.13 -7.83 -13.51
CA TYR A 47 -31.82 -7.23 -13.28
C TYR A 47 -30.79 -7.67 -14.33
N LEU A 48 -30.80 -8.92 -14.76
CA LEU A 48 -29.99 -9.42 -15.87
C LEU A 48 -30.34 -8.68 -17.17
N ASP A 49 -31.64 -8.51 -17.46
CA ASP A 49 -32.11 -7.72 -18.60
C ASP A 49 -31.65 -6.25 -18.51
N HIS A 50 -31.67 -5.64 -17.32
CA HIS A 50 -31.16 -4.29 -17.10
C HIS A 50 -29.64 -4.20 -17.29
N ILE A 51 -28.89 -5.18 -16.79
CA ILE A 51 -27.43 -5.27 -16.97
C ILE A 51 -27.09 -5.42 -18.46
N GLU A 52 -27.84 -6.25 -19.17
CA GLU A 52 -27.60 -6.52 -20.59
C GLU A 52 -28.01 -5.35 -21.49
N ASN A 53 -29.21 -4.81 -21.31
CA ASN A 53 -29.79 -3.82 -22.24
C ASN A 53 -29.50 -2.37 -21.83
N ASP A 54 -29.54 -2.04 -20.53
CA ASP A 54 -29.40 -0.66 -20.07
C ASP A 54 -27.93 -0.34 -19.72
N LEU A 55 -27.16 -1.33 -19.24
CA LEU A 55 -25.73 -1.18 -18.95
C LEU A 55 -24.82 -1.73 -20.06
N ASN A 56 -25.38 -2.26 -21.16
CA ASN A 56 -24.65 -2.84 -22.29
C ASN A 56 -23.57 -3.85 -21.87
N LYS A 57 -23.89 -4.76 -20.93
CA LYS A 57 -23.00 -5.83 -20.49
C LYS A 57 -23.49 -7.18 -21.01
N PRO A 58 -22.85 -7.77 -22.04
CA PRO A 58 -23.27 -9.04 -22.60
C PRO A 58 -23.24 -10.16 -21.56
N ILE A 59 -24.36 -10.89 -21.45
CA ILE A 59 -24.49 -12.03 -20.54
C ILE A 59 -24.63 -13.29 -21.38
N ILE A 60 -23.74 -14.26 -21.17
CA ILE A 60 -23.95 -15.61 -21.70
C ILE A 60 -25.07 -16.22 -20.85
N ARG A 61 -26.24 -16.35 -21.48
CA ARG A 61 -27.39 -17.06 -20.92
C ARG A 61 -27.25 -18.55 -21.23
N PRO A 62 -27.70 -19.43 -20.33
CA PRO A 62 -27.75 -20.86 -20.63
C PRO A 62 -28.68 -21.13 -21.83
N GLU A 63 -28.30 -22.06 -22.70
CA GLU A 63 -29.17 -22.55 -23.77
C GLU A 63 -30.44 -23.18 -23.16
N LYS A 64 -31.58 -23.04 -23.85
CA LYS A 64 -32.85 -23.62 -23.40
C LYS A 64 -32.79 -25.15 -23.45
N ASP A 65 -32.48 -25.73 -22.30
CA ASP A 65 -32.82 -27.06 -21.76
C ASP A 65 -32.67 -28.28 -22.70
N THR A 66 -31.57 -29.02 -22.53
CA THR A 66 -31.47 -30.45 -22.90
C THR A 66 -30.99 -31.35 -21.76
N SER A 67 -30.77 -30.83 -20.54
CA SER A 67 -30.38 -31.67 -19.40
C SER A 67 -30.79 -31.08 -18.06
N LYS A 68 -31.17 -31.94 -17.12
CA LYS A 68 -31.68 -31.67 -15.75
C LYS A 68 -30.76 -30.84 -14.82
N LYS A 69 -29.79 -30.08 -15.34
CA LYS A 69 -28.93 -29.18 -14.57
C LYS A 69 -29.37 -27.73 -14.79
N GLU A 70 -29.48 -26.97 -13.71
CA GLU A 70 -29.80 -25.54 -13.79
C GLU A 70 -28.78 -24.81 -14.66
N GLY A 71 -29.28 -24.02 -15.61
CA GLY A 71 -28.45 -23.23 -16.50
C GLY A 71 -27.66 -22.16 -15.76
N LEU A 72 -26.37 -22.08 -16.03
CA LEU A 72 -25.47 -21.10 -15.42
C LEU A 72 -25.38 -19.83 -16.26
N TYR A 73 -25.54 -18.69 -15.61
CA TYR A 73 -25.35 -17.36 -16.18
C TYR A 73 -23.93 -16.87 -15.90
N ARG A 74 -23.34 -16.20 -16.87
CA ARG A 74 -22.01 -15.59 -16.72
C ARG A 74 -21.88 -14.36 -17.60
N LEU A 75 -21.02 -13.44 -17.23
CA LEU A 75 -20.55 -12.42 -18.16
C LEU A 75 -19.69 -13.08 -19.24
N ASP A 76 -19.87 -12.64 -20.48
CA ASP A 76 -19.08 -13.08 -21.64
C ASP A 76 -17.56 -12.88 -21.42
N VAL A 77 -17.20 -11.83 -20.67
CA VAL A 77 -15.84 -11.56 -20.18
C VAL A 77 -15.91 -11.06 -18.74
N GLY A 78 -14.97 -11.52 -17.89
CA GLY A 78 -14.78 -10.96 -16.54
C GLY A 78 -14.59 -9.45 -16.60
N TYR A 79 -15.26 -8.75 -15.69
CA TYR A 79 -15.41 -7.31 -15.60
C TYR A 79 -14.53 -6.73 -14.48
N LEU A 80 -13.57 -5.89 -14.85
CA LEU A 80 -13.16 -4.79 -13.97
C LEU A 80 -14.27 -3.72 -14.03
N PRO A 81 -14.63 -3.04 -12.91
CA PRO A 81 -15.56 -1.91 -12.96
C PRO A 81 -15.15 -0.94 -14.08
N SER A 82 -16.10 -0.28 -14.75
CA SER A 82 -15.82 0.55 -15.93
C SER A 82 -14.73 1.57 -15.59
N ILE A 83 -13.52 1.29 -16.06
CA ILE A 83 -12.38 2.18 -15.92
C ILE A 83 -12.50 3.16 -17.07
N SER A 84 -12.84 4.40 -16.75
CA SER A 84 -12.81 5.47 -17.75
C SER A 84 -11.36 5.81 -18.11
N PRO A 85 -11.08 6.42 -19.27
CA PRO A 85 -9.75 6.86 -19.64
C PRO A 85 -9.03 7.67 -18.56
N GLU A 86 -9.75 8.53 -17.85
CA GLU A 86 -9.21 9.37 -16.77
C GLU A 86 -8.78 8.54 -15.57
N LYS A 87 -9.59 7.54 -15.17
CA LYS A 87 -9.25 6.62 -14.08
C LYS A 87 -8.06 5.75 -14.44
N ALA A 88 -8.00 5.27 -15.69
CA ALA A 88 -6.86 4.52 -16.18
C ALA A 88 -5.59 5.36 -16.18
N LEU A 89 -5.67 6.63 -16.59
CA LEU A 89 -4.54 7.54 -16.57
C LEU A 89 -4.01 7.72 -15.14
N VAL A 90 -4.88 7.93 -14.14
CA VAL A 90 -4.46 8.05 -12.74
C VAL A 90 -3.78 6.77 -12.24
N ILE A 91 -4.30 5.60 -12.60
CA ILE A 91 -3.67 4.31 -12.25
C ILE A 91 -2.28 4.21 -12.91
N LEU A 92 -2.17 4.51 -14.20
CA LEU A 92 -0.89 4.46 -14.93
C LEU A 92 0.15 5.44 -14.35
N LEU A 93 -0.26 6.68 -14.05
CA LEU A 93 0.60 7.66 -13.38
C LEU A 93 1.04 7.19 -11.99
N SER A 94 0.17 6.46 -11.27
CA SER A 94 0.53 5.87 -9.97
C SER A 94 1.54 4.73 -10.12
N LEU A 95 1.45 3.95 -11.21
CA LEU A 95 2.43 2.90 -11.52
C LEU A 95 3.80 3.47 -11.91
N LEU A 96 3.87 4.67 -12.50
CA LEU A 96 5.15 5.33 -12.78
C LEU A 96 5.97 5.56 -11.50
N GLN A 97 5.30 5.82 -10.36
CA GLN A 97 5.95 5.98 -9.05
C GLN A 97 6.54 4.68 -8.49
N GLN A 98 6.20 3.53 -9.08
CA GLN A 98 6.69 2.22 -8.64
C GLN A 98 7.95 1.77 -9.41
N LYS A 99 8.46 2.59 -10.33
CA LYS A 99 9.68 2.27 -11.08
C LYS A 99 10.88 2.11 -10.14
N GLY A 100 11.61 1.00 -10.27
CA GLY A 100 12.79 0.72 -9.44
C GLY A 100 12.46 0.29 -8.01
N THR A 101 11.19 -0.04 -7.71
CA THR A 101 10.75 -0.56 -6.41
C THR A 101 10.54 -2.08 -6.47
N ALA A 102 10.28 -2.70 -5.31
CA ALA A 102 9.94 -4.13 -5.22
C ALA A 102 8.68 -4.53 -6.00
N LEU A 103 7.88 -3.58 -6.49
CA LEU A 103 6.67 -3.85 -7.27
C LEU A 103 6.89 -3.68 -8.78
N ALA A 104 8.05 -3.17 -9.21
CA ALA A 104 8.32 -2.77 -10.59
C ALA A 104 8.11 -3.91 -11.60
N GLY A 105 8.47 -5.15 -11.26
CA GLY A 105 8.32 -6.31 -12.15
C GLY A 105 6.88 -6.60 -12.57
N HIS A 106 5.88 -6.16 -11.78
CA HIS A 106 4.46 -6.40 -12.05
C HIS A 106 3.75 -5.20 -12.68
N THR A 107 4.40 -4.04 -12.79
CA THR A 107 3.73 -2.81 -13.27
C THR A 107 3.46 -2.85 -14.77
N ASN A 108 4.32 -3.51 -15.55
CA ASN A 108 4.18 -3.57 -17.01
C ASN A 108 2.99 -4.45 -17.42
N GLU A 109 2.83 -5.64 -16.83
CA GLU A 109 1.68 -6.50 -17.08
C GLU A 109 0.35 -5.82 -16.70
N LEU A 110 0.35 -5.08 -15.58
CA LEU A 110 -0.80 -4.29 -15.15
C LEU A 110 -1.12 -3.15 -16.14
N LYS A 111 -0.10 -2.47 -16.64
CA LYS A 111 -0.25 -1.43 -17.68
C LYS A 111 -0.88 -2.03 -18.94
N ASP A 112 -0.37 -3.14 -19.43
CA ASP A 112 -0.85 -3.78 -20.66
C ASP A 112 -2.28 -4.32 -20.49
N ALA A 113 -2.58 -4.93 -19.34
CA ALA A 113 -3.93 -5.38 -19.00
C ALA A 113 -4.93 -4.21 -18.94
N LEU A 114 -4.52 -3.06 -18.40
CA LEU A 114 -5.34 -1.87 -18.31
C LEU A 114 -5.61 -1.26 -19.69
N ILE A 115 -4.58 -1.13 -20.53
CA ILE A 115 -4.71 -0.65 -21.92
C ILE A 115 -5.61 -1.60 -22.73
N GLY A 116 -5.38 -2.91 -22.61
CA GLY A 116 -6.20 -3.92 -23.28
C GLY A 116 -7.67 -3.87 -22.83
N THR A 117 -7.93 -3.56 -21.55
CA THR A 117 -9.28 -3.38 -21.01
C THR A 117 -9.97 -2.15 -21.61
N LEU A 118 -9.27 -1.02 -21.71
CA LEU A 118 -9.81 0.20 -22.33
C LEU A 118 -10.20 -0.02 -23.80
N PHE A 119 -9.36 -0.71 -24.56
CA PHE A 119 -9.64 -1.05 -25.95
C PHE A 119 -10.90 -1.91 -26.09
N LYS A 120 -11.09 -2.90 -25.20
CA LYS A 120 -12.30 -3.75 -25.18
C LYS A 120 -13.59 -2.96 -24.95
N TYR A 121 -13.53 -1.82 -24.26
CA TYR A 121 -14.68 -0.92 -24.04
C TYR A 121 -14.82 0.19 -25.10
N LYS A 122 -14.14 0.07 -26.25
CA LYS A 122 -14.18 1.03 -27.36
C LYS A 122 -13.71 2.44 -26.98
N TYR A 123 -12.89 2.58 -25.94
CA TYR A 123 -12.17 3.82 -25.70
C TYR A 123 -10.98 3.88 -26.66
N ASP A 124 -10.74 5.05 -27.26
CA ASP A 124 -9.56 5.28 -28.08
C ASP A 124 -8.31 5.33 -27.17
N PRO A 125 -7.35 4.40 -27.31
CA PRO A 125 -6.10 4.44 -26.54
C PRO A 125 -5.31 5.74 -26.76
N LYS A 126 -5.48 6.42 -27.91
CA LYS A 126 -4.87 7.72 -28.18
C LYS A 126 -5.42 8.83 -27.26
N ALA A 127 -6.60 8.64 -26.66
CA ALA A 127 -7.12 9.54 -25.64
C ALA A 127 -6.35 9.44 -24.31
N LEU A 128 -5.51 8.42 -24.13
CA LEU A 128 -4.52 8.33 -23.06
C LEU A 128 -3.12 8.58 -23.63
N PRO A 129 -2.65 9.85 -23.68
CA PRO A 129 -1.29 10.17 -24.13
C PRO A 129 -0.26 9.83 -23.05
N VAL A 130 -0.27 8.61 -22.53
CA VAL A 130 0.55 8.16 -21.40
C VAL A 130 2.02 8.23 -21.72
N GLU A 131 2.43 7.83 -22.92
CA GLU A 131 3.82 7.90 -23.37
C GLU A 131 4.33 9.35 -23.42
N GLN A 132 3.53 10.27 -24.00
CA GLN A 132 3.86 11.69 -24.08
C GLN A 132 3.92 12.35 -22.70
N LEU A 133 3.02 11.95 -21.79
CA LEU A 133 3.02 12.43 -20.41
C LEU A 133 4.22 11.87 -19.64
N GLN A 134 4.57 10.60 -19.84
CA GLN A 134 5.70 9.95 -19.19
C GLN A 134 7.02 10.61 -19.60
N GLU A 135 7.18 11.05 -20.85
CA GLU A 135 8.36 11.82 -21.29
C GLU A 135 8.47 13.19 -20.60
N ARG A 136 7.36 13.74 -20.12
CA ARG A 136 7.29 15.05 -19.44
C ARG A 136 7.27 14.94 -17.91
N ILE A 137 7.23 13.73 -17.37
CA ILE A 137 7.17 13.46 -15.94
C ILE A 137 8.44 12.73 -15.54
N HIS A 138 9.34 13.46 -14.87
CA HIS A 138 10.54 12.89 -14.28
C HIS A 138 10.33 12.70 -12.76
N ILE A 139 10.47 11.46 -12.30
CA ILE A 139 10.37 11.10 -10.88
C ILE A 139 11.79 11.00 -10.33
N VAL A 140 12.08 11.82 -9.32
CA VAL A 140 13.37 11.84 -8.61
C VAL A 140 13.19 11.11 -7.29
N ASP A 141 13.57 9.84 -7.26
CA ASP A 141 13.49 8.98 -6.08
C ASP A 141 14.69 8.02 -6.04
N GLU A 142 14.99 7.51 -4.84
CA GLU A 142 15.95 6.42 -4.66
C GLU A 142 15.41 5.13 -5.29
N GLN A 143 16.24 4.42 -6.05
CA GLN A 143 15.87 3.16 -6.71
C GLN A 143 16.65 2.00 -6.11
N LEU A 144 16.01 0.82 -6.04
CA LEU A 144 16.68 -0.41 -5.66
C LEU A 144 17.72 -0.79 -6.72
N ALA A 145 18.88 -1.27 -6.27
CA ALA A 145 19.92 -1.76 -7.16
C ALA A 145 19.51 -3.05 -7.91
N ASP A 146 18.68 -3.89 -7.28
CA ASP A 146 18.15 -5.14 -7.85
C ASP A 146 16.66 -5.28 -7.50
N PRO A 147 15.75 -4.59 -8.22
CA PRO A 147 14.33 -4.60 -7.93
C PRO A 147 13.67 -5.98 -8.08
N ASP A 148 14.11 -6.78 -9.04
CA ASP A 148 13.51 -8.07 -9.37
C ASP A 148 13.72 -9.09 -8.24
N LYS A 149 14.95 -9.18 -7.72
CA LYS A 149 15.23 -10.02 -6.55
C LYS A 149 14.40 -9.62 -5.34
N VAL A 150 14.28 -8.32 -5.07
CA VAL A 150 13.49 -7.82 -3.95
C VAL A 150 12.00 -8.10 -4.16
N SER A 151 11.50 -8.04 -5.39
CA SER A 151 10.14 -8.41 -5.75
C SER A 151 9.82 -9.87 -5.41
N GLU A 152 10.71 -10.80 -5.76
CA GLU A 152 10.51 -12.23 -5.45
C GLU A 152 10.41 -12.47 -3.94
N ILE A 153 11.29 -11.84 -3.15
CA ILE A 153 11.27 -11.93 -1.69
C ILE A 153 10.00 -11.29 -1.14
N PHE A 154 9.61 -10.13 -1.65
CA PHE A 154 8.40 -9.42 -1.26
C PHE A 154 7.16 -10.28 -1.49
N LEU A 155 7.01 -10.92 -2.65
CA LEU A 155 5.88 -11.81 -2.93
C LEU A 155 5.82 -13.01 -2.00
N LYS A 156 6.96 -13.65 -1.70
CA LYS A 156 7.05 -14.73 -0.71
C LYS A 156 6.61 -14.26 0.68
N LEU A 157 6.97 -13.04 1.07
CA LEU A 157 6.54 -12.43 2.33
C LEU A 157 5.04 -12.15 2.35
N VAL A 158 4.48 -11.58 1.28
CA VAL A 158 3.02 -11.36 1.14
C VAL A 158 2.25 -12.68 1.25
N GLN A 159 2.75 -13.75 0.63
CA GLN A 159 2.19 -15.10 0.80
C GLN A 159 2.25 -15.54 2.27
N SER A 160 3.41 -15.44 2.91
CA SER A 160 3.58 -15.85 4.31
C SER A 160 2.70 -15.08 5.30
N LEU A 161 2.44 -13.79 5.05
CA LEU A 161 1.53 -12.96 5.84
C LEU A 161 0.09 -13.42 5.72
N ARG A 162 -0.37 -13.68 4.48
CA ARG A 162 -1.73 -14.17 4.20
C ARG A 162 -1.97 -15.53 4.85
N ASP A 163 -0.99 -16.42 4.78
CA ASP A 163 -1.14 -17.80 5.23
C ASP A 163 -0.73 -18.01 6.70
N CYS A 164 -0.26 -16.96 7.39
CA CYS A 164 0.31 -17.01 8.73
C CYS A 164 1.41 -18.08 8.86
N CYS A 165 2.30 -18.15 7.87
CA CYS A 165 3.39 -19.13 7.84
C CYS A 165 4.69 -18.54 8.41
N ARG A 166 5.38 -19.32 9.25
CA ARG A 166 6.73 -18.96 9.71
C ARG A 166 7.72 -19.03 8.56
N VAL A 167 8.63 -18.06 8.52
CA VAL A 167 9.67 -18.01 7.49
C VAL A 167 11.06 -17.98 8.11
N LYS A 168 11.99 -18.68 7.45
CA LYS A 168 13.40 -18.59 7.73
C LYS A 168 14.03 -17.65 6.72
N LEU A 169 14.67 -16.60 7.20
CA LEU A 169 15.29 -15.56 6.39
C LEU A 169 16.80 -15.47 6.66
N TRP A 170 17.55 -15.21 5.60
CA TRP A 170 18.96 -14.84 5.63
C TRP A 170 19.04 -13.33 5.50
N TYR A 171 19.57 -12.68 6.52
CA TYR A 171 19.56 -11.23 6.64
C TYR A 171 20.98 -10.70 6.75
N TYR A 172 21.34 -9.80 5.82
CA TYR A 172 22.63 -9.12 5.86
C TYR A 172 22.60 -8.03 6.93
N VAL A 173 23.44 -8.18 7.96
CA VAL A 173 23.55 -7.18 9.03
C VAL A 173 24.75 -6.28 8.75
N ALA A 174 24.49 -5.02 8.38
CA ALA A 174 25.51 -4.06 7.96
C ALA A 174 26.64 -3.87 8.98
N HIS A 175 26.32 -3.75 10.28
CA HIS A 175 27.32 -3.47 11.32
C HIS A 175 28.36 -4.59 11.48
N SER A 176 27.99 -5.83 11.15
CA SER A 176 28.81 -7.02 11.38
C SER A 176 29.27 -7.64 10.07
N LYS A 177 28.82 -7.07 8.94
CA LYS A 177 29.10 -7.54 7.58
C LYS A 177 28.86 -9.05 7.42
N GLN A 178 27.83 -9.56 8.09
CA GLN A 178 27.55 -10.99 8.16
C GLN A 178 26.09 -11.27 7.83
N ASN A 179 25.87 -12.36 7.10
CA ASN A 179 24.55 -12.94 6.91
C ASN A 179 24.17 -13.71 8.16
N THR A 180 23.04 -13.36 8.74
CA THR A 180 22.51 -14.05 9.91
C THR A 180 21.19 -14.73 9.57
N GLN A 181 20.99 -15.93 10.10
CA GLN A 181 19.72 -16.62 9.96
C GLN A 181 18.75 -16.16 11.05
N ARG A 182 17.49 -15.96 10.67
CA ARG A 182 16.39 -15.67 11.58
C ARG A 182 15.19 -16.53 11.22
N VAL A 183 14.50 -17.03 12.22
CA VAL A 183 13.15 -17.58 12.08
C VAL A 183 12.19 -16.55 12.63
N VAL A 184 11.21 -16.16 11.83
CA VAL A 184 10.28 -15.08 12.18
C VAL A 184 8.84 -15.44 11.87
N GLU A 185 7.94 -14.84 12.63
CA GLU A 185 6.49 -14.81 12.40
C GLU A 185 6.13 -13.45 11.78
N PRO A 186 5.82 -13.39 10.47
CA PRO A 186 5.49 -12.14 9.77
C PRO A 186 4.23 -11.49 10.33
N TYR A 187 4.32 -10.24 10.82
CA TYR A 187 3.18 -9.52 11.40
C TYR A 187 2.64 -8.42 10.49
N GLY A 188 3.48 -7.85 9.62
CA GLY A 188 3.03 -6.86 8.66
C GLY A 188 4.16 -6.26 7.83
N LEU A 189 3.76 -5.43 6.86
CA LEU A 189 4.68 -4.73 5.97
C LEU A 189 4.49 -3.22 6.11
N ILE A 190 5.60 -2.50 6.11
CA ILE A 190 5.63 -1.04 6.08
C ILE A 190 6.36 -0.61 4.81
N CYS A 191 5.83 0.39 4.11
CA CYS A 191 6.52 1.05 3.00
C CYS A 191 6.91 2.46 3.43
N LYS A 192 8.21 2.79 3.35
CA LYS A 192 8.73 4.13 3.62
C LYS A 192 9.74 4.50 2.53
N ARG A 193 9.49 5.60 1.82
CA ARG A 193 10.34 6.07 0.70
C ARG A 193 10.70 4.93 -0.26
N HIS A 194 9.66 4.23 -0.76
CA HIS A 194 9.76 3.08 -1.68
C HIS A 194 10.50 1.83 -1.17
N ASN A 195 11.04 1.87 0.04
CA ASN A 195 11.65 0.72 0.69
C ASN A 195 10.59 0.00 1.54
N TRP A 196 10.55 -1.33 1.39
CA TRP A 196 9.66 -2.17 2.16
C TRP A 196 10.37 -2.79 3.35
N TYR A 197 9.64 -2.88 4.46
CA TYR A 197 10.11 -3.38 5.74
C TYR A 197 9.12 -4.41 6.27
N LEU A 198 9.64 -5.56 6.71
CA LEU A 198 8.89 -6.59 7.40
C LEU A 198 8.93 -6.34 8.90
N VAL A 199 7.77 -6.16 9.52
CA VAL A 199 7.61 -6.26 10.98
C VAL A 199 7.27 -7.70 11.30
N ALA A 200 8.08 -8.34 12.16
CA ALA A 200 7.89 -9.75 12.50
C ALA A 200 8.37 -10.06 13.92
N PHE A 201 7.71 -11.02 14.57
CA PHE A 201 8.21 -11.58 15.82
C PHE A 201 9.38 -12.53 15.53
N CYS A 202 10.56 -12.18 16.02
CA CYS A 202 11.79 -12.94 15.77
C CYS A 202 12.00 -13.98 16.88
N LEU A 203 11.84 -15.26 16.56
CA LEU A 203 11.93 -16.36 17.54
C LEU A 203 13.31 -16.41 18.20
N ASN A 204 14.37 -16.15 17.43
CA ASN A 204 15.74 -16.13 17.95
C ASN A 204 15.98 -15.03 18.99
N ARG A 205 15.26 -13.91 18.88
CA ARG A 205 15.41 -12.74 19.78
C ARG A 205 14.28 -12.59 20.78
N LYS A 206 13.21 -13.38 20.63
CA LYS A 206 11.98 -13.33 21.43
C LYS A 206 11.40 -11.92 21.51
N ALA A 207 11.42 -11.20 20.39
CA ALA A 207 10.96 -9.82 20.29
C ALA A 207 10.49 -9.49 18.88
N ILE A 208 9.58 -8.53 18.77
CA ILE A 208 9.21 -7.93 17.47
C ILE A 208 10.41 -7.13 16.96
N ARG A 209 10.75 -7.35 15.69
CA ARG A 209 11.84 -6.66 14.99
C ARG A 209 11.38 -6.24 13.61
N VAL A 210 12.06 -5.24 13.08
CA VAL A 210 11.84 -4.75 11.73
C VAL A 210 13.02 -5.13 10.85
N PHE A 211 12.73 -5.69 9.68
CA PHE A 211 13.71 -6.17 8.71
C PHE A 211 13.52 -5.43 7.40
N ARG A 212 14.58 -4.83 6.88
CA ARG A 212 14.61 -4.26 5.54
C ARG A 212 14.57 -5.36 4.48
N ILE A 213 13.59 -5.34 3.58
CA ILE A 213 13.40 -6.46 2.63
C ILE A 213 14.55 -6.52 1.61
N ASP A 214 15.10 -5.38 1.22
CA ASP A 214 16.29 -5.29 0.36
C ASP A 214 17.57 -5.86 1.00
N GLN A 215 17.59 -6.04 2.33
CA GLN A 215 18.68 -6.68 3.06
C GLN A 215 18.46 -8.19 3.30
N ILE A 216 17.29 -8.72 2.94
CA ILE A 216 17.03 -10.16 2.96
C ILE A 216 17.70 -10.74 1.71
N THR A 217 18.63 -11.66 1.91
CA THR A 217 19.36 -12.29 0.80
C THR A 217 18.64 -13.54 0.30
N ASP A 218 17.91 -14.24 1.17
CA ASP A 218 17.08 -15.40 0.84
C ASP A 218 15.98 -15.64 1.88
N ILE A 219 14.90 -16.32 1.47
CA ILE A 219 13.74 -16.62 2.31
C ILE A 219 13.11 -17.97 1.92
N PHE A 220 12.82 -18.79 2.94
CA PHE A 220 12.13 -20.08 2.80
C PHE A 220 11.03 -20.25 3.84
N PRO A 221 9.95 -21.00 3.52
CA PRO A 221 9.04 -21.51 4.53
C PRO A 221 9.82 -22.30 5.59
N TYR A 222 9.61 -21.99 6.87
CA TYR A 222 10.29 -22.70 7.96
C TYR A 222 9.58 -24.01 8.30
N THR A 223 8.26 -23.97 8.34
CA THR A 223 7.37 -25.09 8.65
C THR A 223 6.11 -25.02 7.80
N SER A 224 5.42 -26.15 7.63
CA SER A 224 4.06 -26.18 7.08
C SER A 224 3.00 -25.72 8.09
N GLU A 225 3.34 -25.70 9.39
CA GLU A 225 2.48 -25.20 10.44
C GLU A 225 2.32 -23.69 10.38
N ARG A 226 1.08 -23.24 10.53
CA ARG A 226 0.72 -21.83 10.69
C ARG A 226 0.95 -21.42 12.14
N PHE A 227 1.42 -20.20 12.36
CA PHE A 227 1.44 -19.62 13.69
C PHE A 227 0.10 -18.93 13.99
N GLU A 228 -0.24 -18.83 15.27
CA GLU A 228 -1.41 -18.07 15.71
C GLU A 228 -1.05 -16.58 15.72
N PHE A 229 -1.74 -15.81 14.87
CA PHE A 229 -1.55 -14.36 14.84
C PHE A 229 -2.12 -13.75 16.14
N PRO A 230 -1.37 -12.91 16.86
CA PRO A 230 -1.86 -12.35 18.12
C PRO A 230 -3.08 -11.45 17.90
N GLU A 231 -4.21 -11.76 18.56
CA GLU A 231 -5.49 -11.05 18.36
C GLU A 231 -5.39 -9.55 18.69
N ASP A 232 -4.60 -9.18 19.69
CA ASP A 232 -4.43 -7.80 20.14
C ASP A 232 -3.41 -6.99 19.32
N PHE A 233 -2.66 -7.65 18.41
CA PHE A 233 -1.63 -6.97 17.64
C PHE A 233 -2.25 -6.11 16.53
N SER A 234 -1.81 -4.86 16.46
CA SER A 234 -2.12 -3.97 15.35
C SER A 234 -0.86 -3.25 14.91
N LEU A 235 -0.47 -3.44 13.64
CA LEU A 235 0.69 -2.75 13.06
C LEU A 235 0.56 -1.23 13.18
N LYS A 236 -0.65 -0.69 12.96
CA LYS A 236 -0.93 0.74 13.08
C LYS A 236 -0.76 1.25 14.51
N LYS A 237 -1.22 0.50 15.51
CA LYS A 237 -1.02 0.88 16.92
C LYS A 237 0.45 0.74 17.30
N HIS A 238 1.10 -0.35 16.88
CA HIS A 238 2.51 -0.60 17.15
C HIS A 238 3.39 0.55 16.63
N MET A 239 3.17 0.99 15.39
CA MET A 239 3.97 2.05 14.75
C MET A 239 3.44 3.47 15.00
N GLY A 240 2.33 3.64 15.72
CA GLY A 240 1.57 4.90 15.73
C GLY A 240 2.31 6.11 16.32
N GLN A 241 3.33 5.86 17.15
CA GLN A 241 4.17 6.89 17.78
C GLN A 241 5.60 6.88 17.26
N SER A 242 5.92 6.00 16.30
CA SER A 242 7.25 5.91 15.72
C SER A 242 7.47 7.06 14.73
N TRP A 243 8.58 7.80 14.86
CA TRP A 243 8.95 8.81 13.87
C TRP A 243 9.11 8.21 12.45
N GLY A 244 9.53 6.95 12.35
CA GLY A 244 9.56 6.25 11.08
C GLY A 244 9.50 4.73 11.25
N ILE A 245 10.57 4.00 10.95
CA ILE A 245 10.57 2.54 11.02
C ILE A 245 11.08 2.01 12.37
N ILE A 246 12.04 2.73 12.96
CA ILE A 246 12.53 2.43 14.31
C ILE A 246 11.45 2.76 15.33
N ASN A 247 10.96 1.72 16.00
CA ASN A 247 9.94 1.81 17.04
C ASN A 247 10.50 1.38 18.40
N ASP A 248 11.57 2.03 18.83
CA ASP A 248 12.20 1.82 20.12
C ASP A 248 12.21 3.10 20.96
N GLY A 249 12.56 2.94 22.24
CA GLY A 249 12.57 4.03 23.21
C GLY A 249 11.19 4.39 23.76
N GLU A 250 11.21 5.30 24.73
CA GLU A 250 10.00 5.86 25.30
C GLU A 250 9.46 6.99 24.43
N ILE A 251 8.14 7.20 24.48
CA ILE A 251 7.52 8.34 23.80
C ILE A 251 7.99 9.61 24.49
N CYS A 252 8.54 10.54 23.72
CA CYS A 252 9.01 11.82 24.19
C CYS A 252 8.37 12.95 23.38
N LYS A 253 8.14 14.09 24.05
CA LYS A 253 7.71 15.32 23.38
C LYS A 253 8.93 16.02 22.80
N VAL A 254 8.90 16.28 21.49
CA VAL A 254 9.92 17.06 20.78
C VAL A 254 9.31 18.35 20.30
N ARG A 255 9.95 19.48 20.59
CA ARG A 255 9.55 20.82 20.12
C ARG A 255 10.63 21.38 19.22
N LEU A 256 10.22 21.83 18.03
CA LEU A 256 11.11 22.33 16.99
C LEU A 256 10.68 23.74 16.57
N LYS A 257 11.63 24.65 16.42
CA LYS A 257 11.43 25.96 15.81
C LYS A 257 11.96 25.94 14.38
N PHE A 258 11.10 26.26 13.42
CA PHE A 258 11.48 26.42 12.01
C PHE A 258 11.55 27.89 11.65
N ILE A 259 12.58 28.28 10.91
CA ILE A 259 12.78 29.67 10.47
C ILE A 259 11.69 30.11 9.46
N PRO A 260 11.46 31.42 9.30
CA PRO A 260 10.39 31.94 8.43
C PRO A 260 10.43 31.43 6.99
N GLU A 261 11.63 31.24 6.45
CA GLU A 261 11.90 30.83 5.07
C GLU A 261 11.29 29.46 4.74
N VAL A 262 11.19 28.57 5.73
CA VAL A 262 10.66 27.20 5.55
C VAL A 262 9.30 27.00 6.21
N ALA A 263 8.81 27.96 6.99
CA ALA A 263 7.56 27.84 7.74
C ALA A 263 6.35 27.47 6.86
N HIS A 264 6.24 28.06 5.66
CA HIS A 264 5.16 27.71 4.71
C HIS A 264 5.21 26.25 4.26
N ARG A 265 6.41 25.72 3.98
CA ARG A 265 6.62 24.33 3.55
C ARG A 265 6.27 23.35 4.66
N VAL A 266 6.75 23.63 5.88
CA VAL A 266 6.58 22.71 7.01
C VAL A 266 5.11 22.60 7.43
N LYS A 267 4.37 23.72 7.44
CA LYS A 267 2.94 23.72 7.79
C LYS A 267 2.03 22.96 6.81
N ARG A 268 2.50 22.69 5.58
CA ARG A 268 1.70 22.04 4.53
C ARG A 268 1.87 20.52 4.48
N LEU A 269 2.77 19.97 5.30
CA LEU A 269 3.08 18.55 5.30
C LEU A 269 2.73 17.94 6.65
N ILE A 270 2.32 16.67 6.61
CA ILE A 270 2.16 15.84 7.81
C ILE A 270 3.37 14.94 7.90
N TYR A 271 4.28 15.26 8.83
CA TYR A 271 5.47 14.47 9.11
C TYR A 271 5.19 13.33 10.08
N HIS A 272 4.32 13.57 11.07
CA HIS A 272 3.89 12.58 12.05
C HIS A 272 2.42 12.83 12.44
N PRO A 273 1.62 11.79 12.72
CA PRO A 273 0.21 11.96 13.11
C PRO A 273 0.00 12.81 14.37
N SER A 274 0.97 12.84 15.29
CA SER A 274 0.90 13.62 16.53
C SER A 274 1.30 15.08 16.36
N GLN A 275 1.64 15.55 15.15
CA GLN A 275 2.22 16.88 14.98
C GLN A 275 1.22 17.97 15.36
N VAL A 276 1.69 19.00 16.05
CA VAL A 276 0.89 20.17 16.43
C VAL A 276 1.69 21.44 16.14
N ILE A 277 1.04 22.44 15.55
CA ILE A 277 1.59 23.80 15.49
C ILE A 277 1.27 24.45 16.83
N GLU A 278 2.30 24.73 17.64
CA GLU A 278 2.12 25.31 18.97
C GLU A 278 2.06 26.83 18.91
N GLU A 279 2.97 27.46 18.16
CA GLU A 279 3.12 28.91 18.10
C GLU A 279 3.51 29.37 16.69
N GLU A 280 3.05 30.56 16.32
CA GLU A 280 3.45 31.27 15.10
C GLU A 280 3.91 32.68 15.49
N PRO A 281 5.18 32.84 15.91
CA PRO A 281 5.68 34.13 16.37
C PRO A 281 5.66 35.19 15.26
N ALA A 282 5.65 36.46 15.67
CA ALA A 282 5.56 37.60 14.74
C ALA A 282 6.78 37.75 13.80
N ASP A 283 7.89 37.08 14.11
CA ASP A 283 9.08 37.01 13.25
C ASP A 283 8.85 36.13 11.99
N GLY A 284 7.71 35.44 11.90
CA GLY A 284 7.34 34.58 10.78
C GLY A 284 7.78 33.12 10.95
N SER A 285 8.48 32.79 12.04
CA SER A 285 8.86 31.41 12.37
C SER A 285 7.63 30.57 12.75
N VAL A 286 7.83 29.26 12.88
CA VAL A 286 6.78 28.36 13.40
C VAL A 286 7.39 27.40 14.41
N ILE A 287 6.71 27.23 15.54
CA ILE A 287 7.05 26.22 16.56
C ILE A 287 6.07 25.06 16.43
N MET A 288 6.60 23.87 16.23
CA MET A 288 5.83 22.64 16.13
C MET A 288 6.28 21.64 17.17
N SER A 289 5.34 20.83 17.65
CA SER A 289 5.65 19.72 18.55
C SER A 289 5.17 18.37 18.03
N PHE A 290 5.82 17.33 18.52
CA PHE A 290 5.63 15.94 18.17
C PHE A 290 5.70 15.09 19.45
N GLU A 291 4.93 14.02 19.54
CA GLU A 291 5.02 13.00 20.59
C GLU A 291 5.45 11.71 19.90
N ILE A 292 6.72 11.34 20.07
CA ILE A 292 7.33 10.31 19.24
C ILE A 292 8.30 9.42 20.04
N CYS A 293 8.46 8.19 19.58
CA CYS A 293 9.60 7.31 19.86
C CYS A 293 10.47 7.17 18.59
N GLY A 294 11.58 6.42 18.65
CA GLY A 294 12.48 6.24 17.51
C GLY A 294 13.23 7.52 17.11
N VAL A 295 13.65 8.31 18.10
CA VAL A 295 14.24 9.66 17.90
C VAL A 295 15.50 9.64 17.04
N ASP A 296 16.19 8.51 16.92
CA ASP A 296 17.36 8.36 16.04
C ASP A 296 17.03 8.65 14.57
N GLU A 297 15.86 8.23 14.07
CA GLU A 297 15.44 8.58 12.71
C GLU A 297 15.06 10.07 12.60
N MET A 298 14.53 10.66 13.68
CA MET A 298 14.25 12.09 13.71
C MET A 298 15.52 12.91 13.62
N LYS A 299 16.61 12.48 14.28
CA LYS A 299 17.92 13.14 14.17
C LYS A 299 18.41 13.22 12.72
N THR A 300 18.29 12.13 11.95
CA THR A 300 18.65 12.16 10.52
C THR A 300 17.78 13.12 9.72
N TRP A 301 16.49 13.20 10.04
CA TRP A 301 15.58 14.16 9.40
C TRP A 301 15.90 15.62 9.77
N LEU A 302 16.24 15.90 11.03
CA LEU A 302 16.66 17.23 11.48
C LEU A 302 17.93 17.68 10.75
N VAL A 303 18.91 16.79 10.61
CA VAL A 303 20.14 17.08 9.85
C VAL A 303 19.84 17.43 8.39
N GLN A 304 18.81 16.84 7.76
CA GLN A 304 18.40 17.19 6.39
C GLN A 304 17.89 18.63 6.25
N TRP A 305 17.37 19.22 7.33
CA TRP A 305 16.96 20.63 7.37
C TRP A 305 18.12 21.59 7.66
N GLY A 306 19.26 21.09 8.14
CA GLY A 306 20.43 21.89 8.42
C GLY A 306 20.17 22.97 9.47
N ASP A 307 20.49 24.22 9.13
CA ASP A 307 20.35 25.41 9.98
C ASP A 307 18.93 26.01 10.00
N THR A 308 18.00 25.44 9.23
CA THR A 308 16.61 25.95 9.14
C THR A 308 15.67 25.45 10.22
N VAL A 309 16.16 24.55 11.10
CA VAL A 309 15.42 24.01 12.24
C VAL A 309 16.26 24.05 13.51
N GLU A 310 15.63 24.43 14.61
CA GLU A 310 16.21 24.40 15.94
C GLU A 310 15.41 23.46 16.85
N VAL A 311 16.09 22.55 17.55
CA VAL A 311 15.47 21.76 18.62
C VAL A 311 15.34 22.63 19.87
N LEU A 312 14.12 22.88 20.32
CA LEU A 312 13.86 23.60 21.57
C LEU A 312 13.82 22.64 22.77
N GLU A 313 13.14 21.51 22.59
CA GLU A 313 13.00 20.44 23.59
C GLU A 313 12.97 19.06 22.90
N PRO A 314 13.45 17.99 23.54
CA PRO A 314 14.12 17.97 24.84
C PRO A 314 15.58 18.42 24.74
N GLY A 315 16.17 18.87 25.87
CA GLY A 315 17.54 19.40 25.91
C GLY A 315 18.60 18.41 25.43
N TRP A 316 18.47 17.13 25.80
CA TRP A 316 19.40 16.08 25.37
C TRP A 316 19.41 15.89 23.84
N LEU A 317 18.27 16.08 23.17
CA LEU A 317 18.19 15.96 21.71
C LEU A 317 18.92 17.12 21.03
N ARG A 318 18.81 18.33 21.60
CA ARG A 318 19.60 19.49 21.14
C ARG A 318 21.10 19.20 21.28
N GLU A 319 21.54 18.67 22.41
CA GLU A 319 22.95 18.29 22.64
C GLU A 319 23.45 17.25 21.62
N ASP A 320 22.65 16.21 21.36
CA ASP A 320 22.93 15.19 20.33
C ASP A 320 23.10 15.79 18.93
N ILE A 321 22.25 16.74 18.55
CA ILE A 321 22.34 17.43 17.25
C ILE A 321 23.59 18.33 17.20
N CYS A 322 23.91 19.05 18.28
CA CYS A 322 25.15 19.83 18.35
C CYS A 322 26.39 18.96 18.17
N GLU A 323 26.43 17.78 18.82
CA GLU A 323 27.54 16.83 18.67
C GLU A 323 27.62 16.26 17.24
N THR A 324 26.48 15.95 16.64
CA THR A 324 26.41 15.52 15.23
C THR A 324 26.95 16.60 14.29
N ALA A 325 26.57 17.87 14.50
CA ALA A 325 27.07 18.99 13.71
C ALA A 325 28.59 19.17 13.84
N ARG A 326 29.17 18.97 15.05
CA ARG A 326 30.63 18.97 15.24
C ARG A 326 31.31 17.88 14.41
N LYS A 327 30.82 16.64 14.48
CA LYS A 327 31.37 15.51 13.71
C LYS A 327 31.27 15.74 12.20
N ILE A 328 30.17 16.32 11.72
CA ILE A 328 30.03 16.71 10.31
C ILE A 328 31.13 17.72 9.95
N LEU A 329 31.30 18.76 10.76
CA LEU A 329 32.32 19.78 10.52
C LEU A 329 33.75 19.21 10.50
N GLU A 330 34.05 18.22 11.35
CA GLU A 330 35.35 17.54 11.38
C GLU A 330 35.65 16.74 10.10
N VAL A 331 34.64 16.25 9.38
CA VAL A 331 34.84 15.52 8.11
C VAL A 331 35.23 16.46 6.95
N TYR A 332 34.83 17.73 7.03
CA TYR A 332 35.06 18.72 5.96
C TYR A 332 36.23 19.68 6.25
N LYS A 333 36.73 19.68 7.48
CA LYS A 333 37.96 20.38 7.86
C LYS A 333 39.17 19.52 7.51
#